data_AF-A0A6B9Z177-F1
#
_entry.id   AF-A0A6B9Z177-F1
#
_cell.length_a   1.000
_cell.length_b   1.000
_cell.length_c   1.000
_cell.angle_alpha   90.00
_cell.angle_beta   90.00
_cell.angle_gamma   90.00
#
_symmetry.space_group_name_H-M   'P 1'
#
loop_
_entity.id
_entity.type
_entity.pdbx_description
1 polymer ?
#
loop_
_entity_poly.entity_id
_entity_poly.type
_entity_poly.pdbx_seq_one_letter_code
_entity_poly.pdbx_strand_id
1 'polypeptide(L)'
;MITIKCQKVSQTGFEFLVGTIKAQHLIPLSTVTHRAIIGFDEEGMPLYNKQIQRKPSSARVKSIRDYLINDKFATFPNNILISVPSILLGNEITENGNCGNYDLVIDESKIDISDKDKPLYLQIFDGQHRFAGIMEAISECKATGDLDKLEQLENFEFIVSFFIDAEIDLQAMLFSIINRTPVKVTQDLVFDLFGLSDSDSPQKTALAISLELNGSNNSPFYKRIRLIAKREKGIKSPLSQGMFVKTITTLISPTINDAEVERFKSRDKFKERDYDATIFRSAYANGKDYIIYKTIENFFNAVRDVFVDVNGNSYWDLDTTPDNAFHRTIGFLALIKTLVPIYKEGMKRKDLSREFFRQYLSNAAGIKLLNENGESNYEYSSVGVNKLKDDILNLI
;
A
#
# COMPACT_ATOMS: atom_id res chain seq x y z
N MET A 1 5.05 -4.79 28.17
CA MET A 1 4.13 -3.82 27.52
C MET A 1 4.74 -2.44 27.63
N ILE A 2 4.96 -1.76 26.51
CA ILE A 2 5.54 -0.40 26.45
C ILE A 2 4.42 0.56 26.06
N THR A 3 4.22 1.62 26.85
CA THR A 3 3.22 2.66 26.55
C THR A 3 3.93 3.91 26.08
N ILE A 4 3.57 4.39 24.89
CA ILE A 4 4.12 5.59 24.27
C ILE A 4 3.00 6.61 24.20
N LYS A 5 3.23 7.78 24.81
CA LYS A 5 2.31 8.90 24.72
C LYS A 5 2.48 9.57 23.37
N CYS A 6 1.39 9.64 22.64
CA CYS A 6 1.34 10.14 21.27
C CYS A 6 0.29 11.22 21.10
N GLN A 7 0.45 12.02 20.06
CA GLN A 7 -0.59 12.89 19.52
C GLN A 7 -1.01 12.36 18.16
N LYS A 8 -2.32 12.36 17.90
CA LYS A 8 -2.81 12.01 16.57
C LYS A 8 -2.62 13.20 15.64
N VAL A 9 -1.97 12.92 14.52
CA VAL A 9 -1.77 13.88 13.44
C VAL A 9 -2.60 13.41 12.26
N SER A 10 -3.48 14.30 11.79
CA SER A 10 -4.30 14.09 10.59
C SER A 10 -3.89 15.14 9.56
N GLN A 11 -3.29 14.70 8.45
CA GLN A 11 -2.79 15.55 7.38
C GLN A 11 -3.22 14.99 6.03
N THR A 12 -4.03 15.75 5.28
CA THR A 12 -4.36 15.49 3.87
C THR A 12 -4.63 14.00 3.55
N GLY A 13 -5.45 13.34 4.37
CA GLY A 13 -5.84 11.94 4.19
C GLY A 13 -4.96 10.91 4.93
N PHE A 14 -3.85 11.29 5.54
CA PHE A 14 -3.05 10.42 6.40
C PHE A 14 -3.36 10.66 7.87
N GLU A 15 -3.54 9.57 8.61
CA GLU A 15 -3.58 9.58 10.07
C GLU A 15 -2.39 8.78 10.60
N PHE A 16 -1.60 9.41 11.46
CA PHE A 16 -0.48 8.78 12.14
C PHE A 16 -0.34 9.33 13.54
N LEU A 17 0.40 8.63 14.40
CA LEU A 17 0.67 9.05 15.76
C LEU A 17 2.08 9.64 15.83
N VAL A 18 2.24 10.77 16.52
CA VAL A 18 3.56 11.36 16.79
C VAL A 18 3.83 11.31 18.28
N GLY A 19 4.98 10.74 18.66
CA GLY A 19 5.38 10.65 20.05
C GLY A 19 6.89 10.64 20.20
N THR A 20 7.37 10.55 21.44
CA THR A 20 8.79 10.34 21.74
C THR A 20 9.01 8.97 22.33
N ILE A 21 10.14 8.34 21.99
CA ILE A 21 10.56 7.07 22.56
C ILE A 21 12.07 7.07 22.80
N LYS A 22 12.49 6.59 23.97
CA LYS A 22 13.91 6.46 24.31
C LYS A 22 14.57 5.35 23.49
N ALA A 23 15.85 5.52 23.16
CA ALA A 23 16.64 4.55 22.43
C ALA A 23 16.63 3.17 23.09
N GLN A 24 16.78 3.11 24.42
CA GLN A 24 16.72 1.86 25.18
C GLN A 24 15.40 1.09 25.03
N HIS A 25 14.29 1.78 24.75
CA HIS A 25 12.98 1.15 24.53
C HIS A 25 12.74 0.83 23.06
N LEU A 26 13.25 1.64 22.13
CA LEU A 26 13.05 1.43 20.70
C LEU A 26 13.94 0.32 20.13
N ILE A 27 15.19 0.23 20.58
CA ILE A 27 16.17 -0.72 20.06
C ILE A 27 15.69 -2.19 20.16
N PRO A 28 15.10 -2.65 21.28
CA PRO A 28 14.58 -4.01 21.39
C PRO A 28 13.35 -4.28 20.50
N LEU A 29 12.61 -3.24 20.11
CA LEU A 29 11.36 -3.36 19.35
C LEU A 29 11.57 -3.29 17.83
N SER A 30 12.73 -2.83 17.38
CA SER A 30 13.00 -2.49 15.98
C SER A 30 14.28 -3.14 15.47
N THR A 31 14.37 -3.34 14.16
CA THR A 31 15.63 -3.74 13.50
C THR A 31 15.95 -2.85 12.30
N VAL A 32 17.24 -2.71 12.05
CA VAL A 32 17.84 -2.01 10.91
C VAL A 32 17.81 -2.86 9.64
N THR A 33 17.59 -4.18 9.78
CA THR A 33 17.61 -5.11 8.66
C THR A 33 16.19 -5.33 8.17
N HIS A 34 15.92 -4.95 6.92
CA HIS A 34 14.57 -5.03 6.37
C HIS A 34 14.43 -6.24 5.47
N ARG A 35 13.39 -7.04 5.72
CA ARG A 35 12.55 -7.55 4.64
C ARG A 35 11.40 -6.56 4.50
N ALA A 36 11.05 -6.19 3.27
CA ALA A 36 9.97 -5.22 3.07
C ALA A 36 8.59 -5.88 3.30
N ILE A 37 7.71 -5.25 4.07
CA ILE A 37 6.35 -5.73 4.32
C ILE A 37 5.48 -5.47 3.08
N ILE A 38 5.16 -6.51 2.32
CA ILE A 38 4.34 -6.43 1.10
C ILE A 38 2.83 -6.31 1.39
N GLY A 39 2.42 -6.63 2.61
CA GLY A 39 1.03 -6.58 3.06
C GLY A 39 0.87 -7.15 4.46
N PHE A 40 -0.36 -7.25 4.93
CA PHE A 40 -0.73 -7.91 6.18
C PHE A 40 -1.80 -8.96 5.87
N ASP A 41 -1.81 -10.08 6.60
CA ASP A 41 -2.89 -11.06 6.52
C ASP A 41 -4.11 -10.64 7.38
N GLU A 42 -5.12 -11.52 7.46
CA GLU A 42 -6.39 -11.21 8.14
C GLU A 42 -6.24 -11.05 9.65
N GLU A 43 -5.19 -11.66 10.20
CA GLU A 43 -4.80 -11.62 11.60
C GLU A 43 -3.87 -10.44 11.93
N GLY A 44 -3.52 -9.62 10.92
CA GLY A 44 -2.62 -8.47 11.07
C GLY A 44 -1.13 -8.86 11.12
N MET A 45 -0.77 -10.08 10.71
CA MET A 45 0.63 -10.48 10.59
C MET A 45 1.26 -9.91 9.32
N PRO A 46 2.48 -9.37 9.41
CA PRO A 46 3.19 -8.82 8.26
C PRO A 46 3.65 -9.93 7.28
N LEU A 47 3.34 -9.73 6.01
CA LEU A 47 3.83 -10.54 4.89
C LEU A 47 5.11 -9.91 4.33
N TYR A 48 6.20 -10.67 4.24
CA TYR A 48 7.52 -10.13 3.87
C TYR A 48 7.98 -10.53 2.46
N ASN A 49 8.60 -9.59 1.74
CA ASN A 49 9.36 -9.89 0.54
C ASN A 49 10.76 -10.44 0.90
N LYS A 50 11.04 -11.69 0.52
CA LYS A 50 12.33 -12.35 0.76
C LYS A 50 13.51 -11.73 0.00
N GLN A 51 13.26 -11.00 -1.09
CA GLN A 51 14.29 -10.50 -2.02
C GLN A 51 14.72 -9.05 -1.76
N ILE A 52 13.90 -8.25 -1.08
CA ILE A 52 14.20 -6.83 -0.85
C ILE A 52 14.82 -6.69 0.54
N GLN A 53 16.14 -6.50 0.57
CA GLN A 53 16.89 -6.12 1.76
C GLN A 53 17.72 -4.87 1.47
N ARG A 54 17.39 -3.76 2.15
CA ARG A 54 18.18 -2.54 2.08
C ARG A 54 18.97 -2.39 3.37
N LYS A 55 20.30 -2.43 3.27
CA LYS A 55 21.19 -2.14 4.40
C LYS A 55 21.57 -0.66 4.39
N PRO A 56 21.62 0.03 5.55
CA PRO A 56 22.16 1.37 5.60
C PRO A 56 23.63 1.37 5.18
N SER A 57 24.08 2.50 4.64
CA SER A 57 25.48 2.71 4.27
C SER A 57 26.33 2.77 5.54
N SER A 58 27.30 1.86 5.65
CA SER A 58 28.22 1.79 6.79
C SER A 58 29.01 3.08 7.00
N ALA A 59 29.40 3.78 5.93
CA ALA A 59 30.10 5.06 6.03
C ALA A 59 29.24 6.14 6.71
N ARG A 60 27.96 6.21 6.35
CA ARG A 60 27.02 7.19 6.93
C ARG A 60 26.68 6.86 8.38
N VAL A 61 26.53 5.58 8.71
CA VAL A 61 26.30 5.13 10.09
C VAL A 61 27.49 5.49 10.99
N LYS A 62 28.72 5.20 10.55
CA LYS A 62 29.95 5.59 11.26
C LYS A 62 30.06 7.09 11.50
N SER A 63 29.77 7.90 10.47
CA SER A 63 29.78 9.36 10.63
C SER A 63 28.77 9.85 11.67
N ILE A 64 27.58 9.24 11.73
CA ILE A 64 26.55 9.60 12.73
C ILE A 64 26.99 9.13 14.12
N ARG A 65 27.56 7.93 14.25
CA ARG A 65 28.14 7.42 15.49
C ARG A 65 29.21 8.37 16.02
N ASP A 66 30.16 8.77 15.17
CA ASP A 66 31.24 9.68 15.54
C ASP A 66 30.70 11.04 15.97
N TYR A 67 29.65 11.53 15.31
CA TYR A 67 28.94 12.75 15.71
C TYR A 67 28.33 12.61 17.10
N LEU A 68 27.61 11.51 17.37
CA LEU A 68 26.98 11.25 18.66
C LEU A 68 27.99 11.10 19.80
N ILE A 69 29.12 10.45 19.55
CA ILE A 69 30.17 10.22 20.56
C ILE A 69 30.92 11.52 20.87
N ASN A 70 31.39 12.22 19.83
CA ASN A 70 32.32 13.33 20.00
C ASN A 70 31.63 14.67 20.28
N ASP A 71 30.37 14.86 19.87
CA ASP A 71 29.61 16.08 20.14
C ASP A 71 28.74 15.92 21.40
N LYS A 72 28.94 16.81 22.37
CA LYS A 72 28.12 16.85 23.60
C LYS A 72 26.70 17.34 23.36
N PHE A 73 26.48 18.12 22.30
CA PHE A 73 25.19 18.71 21.93
C PHE A 73 24.55 17.98 20.74
N ALA A 74 24.98 16.75 20.46
CA ALA A 74 24.43 15.96 19.38
C ALA A 74 22.90 15.84 19.49
N THR A 75 22.18 16.18 18.42
CA THR A 75 20.72 16.21 18.41
C THR A 75 20.13 15.73 17.10
N PHE A 76 18.97 15.06 17.17
CA PHE A 76 18.18 14.67 16.01
C PHE A 76 16.83 15.40 16.05
N PRO A 77 16.73 16.60 15.45
CA PRO A 77 15.49 17.37 15.45
C PRO A 77 14.42 16.78 14.51
N ASN A 78 14.81 15.87 13.61
CA ASN A 78 13.93 15.27 12.62
C ASN A 78 13.32 13.97 13.15
N ASN A 79 12.09 13.68 12.75
CA ASN A 79 11.41 12.43 13.11
C ASN A 79 12.03 11.21 12.40
N ILE A 80 11.79 10.03 12.97
CA ILE A 80 11.93 8.72 12.30
C ILE A 80 10.54 8.17 12.02
N LEU A 81 10.41 7.43 10.91
CA LEU A 81 9.12 6.87 10.51
C LEU A 81 9.10 5.37 10.74
N ILE A 82 8.07 4.92 11.47
CA ILE A 82 7.92 3.54 11.90
C ILE A 82 6.57 3.00 11.47
N SER A 83 6.58 1.84 10.80
CA SER A 83 5.39 1.01 10.62
C SER A 83 5.21 0.10 11.83
N VAL A 84 4.02 0.14 12.41
CA VAL A 84 3.60 -0.66 13.56
C VAL A 84 2.58 -1.70 13.06
N PRO A 85 2.95 -2.98 12.96
CA PRO A 85 1.99 -4.06 12.79
C PRO A 85 0.93 -4.02 13.88
N SER A 86 -0.35 -4.03 13.51
CA SER A 86 -1.47 -3.95 14.45
C SER A 86 -1.51 -5.10 15.45
N ILE A 87 -0.99 -6.28 15.09
CA ILE A 87 -0.86 -7.42 16.02
C ILE A 87 0.05 -7.12 17.22
N LEU A 88 1.00 -6.20 17.07
CA LEU A 88 1.88 -5.74 18.16
C LEU A 88 1.19 -4.75 19.10
N LEU A 89 -0.03 -4.33 18.81
CA LEU A 89 -0.79 -3.50 19.72
C LEU A 89 -1.25 -4.34 20.91
N GLY A 90 -0.97 -3.83 22.09
CA GLY A 90 -1.37 -4.45 23.34
C GLY A 90 -2.84 -4.23 23.66
N ASN A 91 -3.41 -3.11 23.21
CA ASN A 91 -4.81 -2.69 23.38
C ASN A 91 -5.27 -1.90 22.14
N GLU A 92 -6.58 -1.63 22.02
CA GLU A 92 -7.05 -0.61 21.08
C GLU A 92 -6.40 0.76 21.40
N ILE A 93 -6.06 1.50 20.36
CA ILE A 93 -5.53 2.87 20.47
C ILE A 93 -6.65 3.74 21.05
N THR A 94 -6.53 4.07 22.33
CA THR A 94 -7.54 4.82 23.08
C THR A 94 -7.14 6.28 23.19
N GLU A 95 -8.13 7.15 23.03
CA GLU A 95 -7.96 8.57 23.28
C GLU A 95 -8.03 8.83 24.79
N ASN A 96 -6.98 9.45 25.32
CA ASN A 96 -6.88 9.82 26.71
C ASN A 96 -7.30 11.28 26.91
N GLY A 97 -8.55 11.46 27.36
CA GLY A 97 -9.12 12.78 27.68
C GLY A 97 -9.50 13.61 26.45
N ASN A 98 -9.85 14.88 26.66
CA ASN A 98 -10.48 15.74 25.64
C ASN A 98 -9.50 16.48 24.69
N CYS A 99 -8.27 15.99 24.49
CA CYS A 99 -7.21 16.77 23.84
C CYS A 99 -6.40 16.04 22.75
N GLY A 100 -6.89 14.95 22.16
CA GLY A 100 -6.18 14.27 21.07
C GLY A 100 -4.84 13.62 21.47
N ASN A 101 -4.69 13.32 22.76
CA ASN A 101 -3.60 12.50 23.28
C ASN A 101 -4.00 11.02 23.21
N TYR A 102 -3.09 10.18 22.74
CA TYR A 102 -3.31 8.76 22.53
C TYR A 102 -2.20 7.96 23.20
N ASP A 103 -2.57 6.83 23.81
CA ASP A 103 -1.60 5.86 24.30
C ASP A 103 -1.41 4.77 23.25
N LEU A 104 -0.21 4.71 22.68
CA LEU A 104 0.23 3.62 21.84
C LEU A 104 0.87 2.55 22.73
N VAL A 105 0.13 1.47 22.99
CA VAL A 105 0.60 0.35 23.81
C VAL A 105 1.14 -0.75 22.91
N ILE A 106 2.44 -1.04 23.03
CA ILE A 106 3.14 -2.07 22.26
C ILE A 106 3.39 -3.27 23.16
N ASP A 107 2.98 -4.44 22.69
CA ASP A 107 3.22 -5.72 23.35
C ASP A 107 4.58 -6.27 22.91
N GLU A 108 5.61 -5.97 23.69
CA GLU A 108 6.98 -6.46 23.48
C GLU A 108 7.10 -7.99 23.52
N SER A 109 6.16 -8.70 24.16
CA SER A 109 6.19 -10.18 24.25
C SER A 109 5.92 -10.85 22.92
N LYS A 110 5.29 -10.13 21.98
CA LYS A 110 5.01 -10.59 20.62
C LYS A 110 6.14 -10.30 19.65
N ILE A 111 7.16 -9.53 20.06
CA ILE A 111 8.28 -9.19 19.18
C ILE A 111 9.14 -10.44 18.99
N ASP A 112 9.33 -10.83 17.73
CA ASP A 112 10.27 -11.88 17.35
C ASP A 112 11.12 -11.42 16.18
N ILE A 113 12.31 -10.92 16.49
CA ILE A 113 13.29 -10.50 15.48
C ILE A 113 14.05 -11.72 14.93
N SER A 114 14.04 -12.84 15.65
CA SER A 114 14.87 -14.02 15.38
C SER A 114 14.23 -14.98 14.38
N ASP A 115 12.91 -14.95 14.24
CA ASP A 115 12.17 -15.78 13.29
C ASP A 115 12.60 -15.47 11.85
N LYS A 116 13.12 -16.50 11.17
CA LYS A 116 13.62 -16.41 9.79
C LYS A 116 12.51 -16.48 8.76
N ASP A 117 11.30 -16.83 9.11
CA ASP A 117 10.18 -16.98 8.19
C ASP A 117 9.10 -15.92 8.45
N LYS A 118 8.81 -15.61 9.71
CA LYS A 118 7.79 -14.63 10.13
C LYS A 118 8.30 -13.70 11.24
N PRO A 119 9.34 -12.90 10.99
CA PRO A 119 9.80 -11.97 12.01
C PRO A 119 8.69 -10.96 12.32
N LEU A 120 8.56 -10.54 13.58
CA LEU A 120 7.55 -9.57 14.00
C LEU A 120 8.21 -8.47 14.82
N TYR A 121 8.24 -7.26 14.28
CA TYR A 121 8.92 -6.11 14.87
C TYR A 121 8.41 -4.79 14.30
N LEU A 122 8.78 -3.68 14.95
CA LEU A 122 8.52 -2.33 14.46
C LEU A 122 9.46 -1.97 13.30
N GLN A 123 8.91 -1.71 12.12
CA GLN A 123 9.71 -1.49 10.93
C GLN A 123 10.01 0.01 10.74
N ILE A 124 11.28 0.40 10.90
CA ILE A 124 11.75 1.75 10.57
C ILE A 124 11.94 1.85 9.06
N PHE A 125 11.19 2.71 8.37
CA PHE A 125 11.29 2.85 6.90
C PHE A 125 11.90 4.18 6.44
N ASP A 126 12.04 5.15 7.35
CA ASP A 126 12.88 6.34 7.16
C ASP A 126 13.59 6.70 8.47
N GLY A 127 14.81 7.23 8.37
CA GLY A 127 15.67 7.49 9.54
C GLY A 127 16.56 6.31 9.96
N GLN A 128 16.62 5.23 9.17
CA GLN A 128 17.41 4.03 9.43
C GLN A 128 18.89 4.31 9.80
N HIS A 129 19.54 5.29 9.16
CA HIS A 129 20.95 5.61 9.46
C HIS A 129 21.11 6.27 10.82
N ARG A 130 20.12 7.05 11.29
CA ARG A 130 20.12 7.70 12.61
C ARG A 130 19.94 6.66 13.70
N PHE A 131 18.97 5.77 13.52
CA PHE A 131 18.73 4.66 14.43
C PHE A 131 19.95 3.72 14.51
N ALA A 132 20.51 3.32 13.37
CA ALA A 132 21.73 2.50 13.32
C ALA A 132 22.95 3.20 13.96
N GLY A 133 23.08 4.52 13.78
CA GLY A 133 24.17 5.30 14.37
C GLY A 133 24.10 5.32 15.90
N ILE A 134 22.90 5.46 16.49
CA ILE A 134 22.71 5.34 17.94
C ILE A 134 23.08 3.93 18.44
N MET A 135 22.64 2.88 17.73
CA MET A 135 22.98 1.50 18.09
C MET A 135 24.49 1.26 18.09
N GLU A 136 25.21 1.73 17.07
CA GLU A 136 26.68 1.62 17.02
C GLU A 136 27.34 2.45 18.12
N ALA A 137 26.84 3.66 18.41
CA ALA A 137 27.40 4.52 19.46
C ALA A 137 27.23 3.92 20.87
N ILE A 138 26.05 3.37 21.17
CA ILE A 138 25.79 2.65 22.44
C ILE A 138 26.73 1.44 22.56
N SER A 139 26.92 0.69 21.47
CA SER A 139 27.80 -0.48 21.46
C SER A 139 29.26 -0.09 21.71
N GLU A 140 29.70 1.04 21.15
CA GLU A 140 31.04 1.57 21.36
C GLU A 140 31.25 2.06 22.79
N CYS A 141 30.32 2.84 23.36
CA CYS A 141 30.39 3.29 24.74
C CYS A 141 30.40 2.11 25.74
N LYS A 142 29.65 1.04 25.46
CA LYS A 142 29.72 -0.21 26.24
C LYS A 142 31.10 -0.85 26.17
N ALA A 143 31.77 -0.81 25.02
CA ALA A 143 33.10 -1.37 24.85
C ALA A 143 34.21 -0.52 25.48
N THR A 144 34.08 0.81 25.44
CA THR A 144 35.06 1.75 26.00
C THR A 144 34.88 2.00 27.50
N GLY A 145 33.71 1.67 28.06
CA GLY A 145 33.41 1.85 29.48
C GLY A 145 33.00 3.28 29.85
N ASP A 146 32.59 4.10 28.87
CA ASP A 146 32.10 5.46 29.10
C ASP A 146 30.64 5.42 29.57
N LEU A 147 30.45 5.26 30.89
CA LEU A 147 29.14 5.08 31.52
C LEU A 147 28.25 6.32 31.41
N ASP A 148 28.83 7.52 31.53
CA ASP A 148 28.09 8.79 31.45
C ASP A 148 27.53 8.98 30.04
N LYS A 149 28.36 8.70 29.02
CA LYS A 149 27.92 8.79 27.62
C LYS A 149 26.92 7.69 27.26
N LEU A 150 27.11 6.50 27.81
CA LEU A 150 26.18 5.39 27.63
C LEU A 150 24.79 5.73 28.16
N GLU A 151 24.68 6.23 29.38
CA GLU A 151 23.40 6.64 29.97
C GLU A 151 22.73 7.76 29.15
N GLN A 152 23.53 8.71 28.64
CA GLN A 152 23.04 9.76 27.76
C GLN A 152 22.43 9.17 26.47
N LEU A 153 23.12 8.21 25.83
CA LEU A 153 22.67 7.61 24.58
C LEU A 153 21.49 6.65 24.75
N GLU A 154 21.42 5.90 25.86
CA GLU A 154 20.29 5.00 26.16
C GLU A 154 19.00 5.79 26.45
N ASN A 155 19.12 6.96 27.10
CA ASN A 155 18.02 7.89 27.33
C ASN A 155 17.75 8.84 26.15
N PHE A 156 18.50 8.74 25.05
CA PHE A 156 18.29 9.59 23.88
C PHE A 156 16.88 9.37 23.30
N GLU A 157 16.10 10.44 23.18
CA GLU A 157 14.74 10.37 22.67
C GLU A 157 14.67 10.57 21.16
N PHE A 158 14.01 9.65 20.48
CA PHE A 158 13.61 9.84 19.09
C PHE A 158 12.24 10.49 19.03
N ILE A 159 12.11 11.49 18.16
CA ILE A 159 10.79 11.92 17.67
C ILE A 159 10.35 10.87 16.65
N VAL A 160 9.19 10.26 16.85
CA VAL A 160 8.72 9.16 16.02
C VAL A 160 7.35 9.47 15.44
N SER A 161 7.18 9.16 14.17
CA SER A 161 5.87 9.08 13.51
C SER A 161 5.52 7.62 13.28
N PHE A 162 4.52 7.14 14.02
CA PHE A 162 4.01 5.78 13.98
C PHE A 162 2.84 5.68 13.00
N PHE A 163 3.01 4.84 11.99
CA PHE A 163 1.98 4.47 11.03
C PHE A 163 1.52 3.05 11.33
N ILE A 164 0.24 2.86 11.61
CA ILE A 164 -0.32 1.53 11.84
C ILE A 164 -0.49 0.84 10.48
N ASP A 165 0.02 -0.38 10.36
CA ASP A 165 -0.07 -1.22 9.15
C ASP A 165 0.35 -0.52 7.85
N ALA A 166 1.45 0.25 7.89
CA ALA A 166 1.97 0.85 6.66
C ALA A 166 2.56 -0.23 5.75
N GLU A 167 1.90 -0.47 4.61
CA GLU A 167 2.34 -1.38 3.55
C GLU A 167 3.53 -0.81 2.75
N ILE A 168 4.28 -1.66 2.04
CA ILE A 168 5.46 -1.27 1.23
C ILE A 168 5.19 -0.12 0.27
N ASP A 169 4.00 -0.06 -0.34
CA ASP A 169 3.64 1.00 -1.29
C ASP A 169 3.54 2.37 -0.59
N LEU A 170 2.90 2.42 0.59
CA LEU A 170 2.81 3.64 1.42
C LEU A 170 4.18 4.03 1.97
N GLN A 171 4.97 3.07 2.45
CA GLN A 171 6.33 3.31 2.93
C GLN A 171 7.21 3.89 1.82
N ALA A 172 7.17 3.31 0.62
CA ALA A 172 7.95 3.76 -0.53
C ALA A 172 7.53 5.16 -0.99
N MET A 173 6.23 5.45 -0.96
CA MET A 173 5.69 6.76 -1.28
C MET A 173 6.15 7.83 -0.28
N LEU A 174 5.98 7.59 1.02
CA LEU A 174 6.42 8.53 2.07
C LEU A 174 7.93 8.73 2.04
N PHE A 175 8.70 7.64 1.86
CA PHE A 175 10.16 7.70 1.72
C PHE A 175 10.57 8.58 0.52
N SER A 176 9.89 8.46 -0.62
CA SER A 176 10.13 9.28 -1.81
C SER A 176 9.80 10.75 -1.57
N ILE A 177 8.69 11.04 -0.89
CA ILE A 177 8.28 12.42 -0.54
C ILE A 177 9.33 13.08 0.36
N ILE A 178 9.78 12.39 1.41
CA ILE A 178 10.70 12.93 2.42
C ILE A 178 12.10 13.18 1.84
N ASN A 179 12.59 12.28 0.99
CA ASN A 179 13.94 12.37 0.43
C ASN A 179 14.02 13.25 -0.83
N ARG A 180 12.93 13.90 -1.22
CA ARG A 180 12.91 14.88 -2.31
C ARG A 180 13.64 16.15 -1.83
N THR A 181 14.75 16.49 -2.46
CA THR A 181 15.53 17.72 -2.20
C THR A 181 14.61 18.96 -2.27
N PRO A 182 14.83 20.03 -1.47
CA PRO A 182 13.95 21.20 -1.44
C PRO A 182 14.07 22.04 -2.71
N VAL A 183 13.55 21.52 -3.81
CA VAL A 183 12.82 22.33 -4.77
C VAL A 183 11.39 22.31 -4.26
N LYS A 184 10.87 23.48 -3.89
CA LYS A 184 9.51 23.73 -3.36
C LYS A 184 8.56 22.57 -3.67
N VAL A 185 8.34 21.70 -2.68
CA VAL A 185 7.19 20.80 -2.72
C VAL A 185 6.01 21.65 -2.28
N THR A 186 5.35 22.26 -3.26
CA THR A 186 4.11 22.97 -3.03
C THR A 186 3.04 21.99 -2.57
N GLN A 187 2.01 22.49 -1.87
CA GLN A 187 0.82 21.74 -1.47
C GLN A 187 0.20 20.92 -2.63
N ASP A 188 0.50 21.31 -3.87
CA ASP A 188 0.20 20.60 -5.13
C ASP A 188 0.70 19.14 -5.19
N LEU A 189 1.73 18.72 -4.45
CA LEU A 189 2.19 17.31 -4.52
C LEU A 189 1.28 16.36 -3.73
N VAL A 190 0.84 16.80 -2.55
CA VAL A 190 -0.10 16.03 -1.73
C VAL A 190 -1.52 16.15 -2.31
N PHE A 191 -1.82 17.30 -2.90
CA PHE A 191 -3.02 17.50 -3.69
C PHE A 191 -3.01 16.69 -5.00
N ASP A 192 -1.89 16.55 -5.72
CA ASP A 192 -1.78 15.68 -6.90
C ASP A 192 -1.79 14.18 -6.56
N LEU A 193 -1.40 13.82 -5.34
CA LEU A 193 -1.50 12.45 -4.82
C LEU A 193 -2.94 12.04 -4.46
N PHE A 194 -3.85 13.02 -4.30
CA PHE A 194 -5.26 12.79 -3.92
C PHE A 194 -6.28 13.57 -4.77
N GLY A 195 -5.88 14.10 -5.93
CA GLY A 195 -6.77 14.77 -6.88
C GLY A 195 -7.35 16.12 -6.44
N LEU A 196 -6.56 16.95 -5.76
CA LEU A 196 -6.89 18.31 -5.32
C LEU A 196 -6.07 19.39 -6.09
N SER A 197 -5.48 19.06 -7.24
CA SER A 197 -5.08 20.08 -8.20
C SER A 197 -6.26 20.33 -9.16
N ASP A 198 -6.45 21.58 -9.58
CA ASP A 198 -7.45 21.91 -10.62
C ASP A 198 -7.08 21.28 -11.97
N SER A 199 -5.79 20.99 -12.17
CA SER A 199 -5.26 20.36 -13.38
C SER A 199 -5.78 18.95 -13.58
N ASP A 200 -6.11 18.67 -14.84
CA ASP A 200 -6.51 17.38 -15.34
C ASP A 200 -5.30 16.44 -15.50
N SER A 201 -5.43 15.19 -15.05
CA SER A 201 -4.34 14.20 -15.06
C SER A 201 -4.87 12.76 -15.11
N PRO A 202 -4.08 11.78 -15.62
CA PRO A 202 -4.46 10.36 -15.58
C PRO A 202 -4.83 9.87 -14.18
N GLN A 203 -4.09 10.31 -13.16
CA GLN A 203 -4.29 10.00 -11.76
C GLN A 203 -5.65 10.52 -11.26
N LYS A 204 -6.02 11.77 -11.64
CA LYS A 204 -7.30 12.39 -11.27
C LYS A 204 -8.48 11.67 -11.92
N THR A 205 -8.36 11.31 -13.20
CA THR A 205 -9.37 10.49 -13.88
C THR A 205 -9.51 9.12 -13.20
N ALA A 206 -8.42 8.44 -12.89
CA ALA A 206 -8.44 7.15 -12.19
C ALA A 206 -9.07 7.24 -10.78
N LEU A 207 -8.81 8.33 -10.05
CA LEU A 207 -9.41 8.60 -8.75
C LEU A 207 -10.92 8.85 -8.85
N ALA A 208 -11.35 9.70 -9.79
CA ALA A 208 -12.77 9.98 -10.00
C ALA A 208 -13.55 8.68 -10.33
N ILE A 209 -12.97 7.84 -11.19
CA ILE A 209 -13.53 6.53 -11.53
C ILE A 209 -13.60 5.62 -10.29
N SER A 210 -12.56 5.60 -9.46
CA SER A 210 -12.55 4.84 -8.21
C SER A 210 -13.67 5.27 -7.26
N LEU A 211 -13.85 6.58 -7.07
CA LEU A 211 -14.90 7.13 -6.21
C LEU A 211 -16.30 6.81 -6.75
N GLU A 212 -16.52 6.99 -8.05
CA GLU A 212 -17.80 6.73 -8.71
C GLU A 212 -18.19 5.24 -8.63
N LEU A 213 -17.24 4.34 -8.94
CA LEU A 213 -17.45 2.90 -8.85
C LEU A 213 -17.67 2.45 -7.40
N ASN A 214 -17.05 3.09 -6.42
CA ASN A 214 -17.26 2.72 -5.02
C ASN A 214 -18.57 3.27 -4.44
N GLY A 215 -19.05 4.42 -4.94
CA GLY A 215 -20.24 5.11 -4.46
C GLY A 215 -21.56 4.66 -5.09
N SER A 216 -21.51 4.03 -6.27
CA SER A 216 -22.70 3.61 -7.02
C SER A 216 -23.23 2.24 -6.57
N ASN A 217 -24.47 2.15 -6.07
CA ASN A 217 -25.07 0.87 -5.60
C ASN A 217 -25.10 -0.25 -6.68
N ASN A 218 -25.20 0.11 -7.96
CA ASN A 218 -25.24 -0.85 -9.07
C ASN A 218 -23.85 -1.28 -9.53
N SER A 219 -22.79 -0.62 -9.05
CA SER A 219 -21.42 -0.94 -9.41
C SER A 219 -20.96 -2.24 -8.74
N PRO A 220 -20.16 -3.06 -9.43
CA PRO A 220 -19.55 -4.25 -8.84
C PRO A 220 -18.50 -3.90 -7.77
N PHE A 221 -18.12 -2.63 -7.61
CA PHE A 221 -17.19 -2.15 -6.59
C PHE A 221 -17.86 -1.40 -5.44
N TYR A 222 -19.20 -1.40 -5.37
CA TYR A 222 -19.91 -0.68 -4.31
C TYR A 222 -19.39 -1.06 -2.92
N LYS A 223 -18.84 -0.09 -2.19
CA LYS A 223 -18.20 -0.28 -0.85
C LYS A 223 -17.10 -1.36 -0.78
N ARG A 224 -16.49 -1.71 -1.92
CA ARG A 224 -15.40 -2.71 -2.01
C ARG A 224 -14.01 -2.07 -2.00
N ILE A 225 -13.92 -0.78 -2.31
CA ILE A 225 -12.68 -0.03 -2.31
C ILE A 225 -12.55 0.70 -0.98
N ARG A 226 -11.52 0.35 -0.20
CA ARG A 226 -11.17 1.02 1.05
C ARG A 226 -10.67 2.43 0.75
N LEU A 227 -11.56 3.41 0.92
CA LEU A 227 -11.24 4.82 0.76
C LEU A 227 -10.41 5.30 1.95
N ILE A 228 -9.33 6.02 1.66
CA ILE A 228 -8.37 6.48 2.67
C ILE A 228 -9.04 7.45 3.67
N ALA A 229 -10.02 8.22 3.22
CA ALA A 229 -10.74 9.21 4.03
C ALA A 229 -11.84 8.63 4.95
N LYS A 230 -12.18 7.34 4.86
CA LYS A 230 -13.27 6.74 5.64
C LYS A 230 -12.84 5.42 6.27
N ARG A 231 -12.55 5.44 7.57
CA ARG A 231 -12.54 4.24 8.41
C ARG A 231 -13.98 3.88 8.78
N GLU A 232 -14.72 3.28 7.85
CA GLU A 232 -15.99 2.63 8.21
C GLU A 232 -15.67 1.30 8.89
N LYS A 233 -15.86 1.25 10.23
CA LYS A 233 -15.73 0.01 11.03
C LYS A 233 -16.63 -1.07 10.42
N GLY A 234 -16.08 -2.26 10.19
CA GLY A 234 -16.83 -3.44 9.73
C GLY A 234 -16.88 -3.67 8.21
N ILE A 235 -16.26 -2.82 7.39
CA ILE A 235 -16.16 -3.09 5.94
C ILE A 235 -14.92 -3.95 5.66
N LYS A 236 -15.14 -5.22 5.32
CA LYS A 236 -14.14 -6.08 4.69
C LYS A 236 -13.89 -5.59 3.25
N SER A 237 -13.15 -4.48 3.08
CA SER A 237 -12.78 -3.98 1.75
C SER A 237 -11.38 -4.50 1.40
N PRO A 238 -11.27 -5.49 0.49
CA PRO A 238 -9.99 -6.12 0.17
C PRO A 238 -9.11 -5.24 -0.74
N LEU A 239 -9.69 -4.25 -1.42
CA LEU A 239 -8.97 -3.40 -2.38
C LEU A 239 -8.67 -2.05 -1.76
N SER A 240 -7.39 -1.66 -1.72
CA SER A 240 -7.02 -0.29 -1.33
C SER A 240 -7.28 0.69 -2.47
N GLN A 241 -7.71 1.91 -2.14
CA GLN A 241 -7.90 2.99 -3.11
C GLN A 241 -6.61 3.28 -3.90
N GLY A 242 -5.46 3.30 -3.22
CA GLY A 242 -4.17 3.55 -3.85
C GLY A 242 -3.81 2.49 -4.90
N MET A 243 -4.02 1.20 -4.60
CA MET A 243 -3.81 0.12 -5.56
C MET A 243 -4.74 0.29 -6.76
N PHE A 244 -6.03 0.54 -6.52
CA PHE A 244 -7.00 0.66 -7.60
C PHE A 244 -6.63 1.80 -8.55
N VAL A 245 -6.33 2.98 -7.99
CA VAL A 245 -5.91 4.16 -8.76
C VAL A 245 -4.63 3.89 -9.54
N LYS A 246 -3.62 3.27 -8.91
CA LYS A 246 -2.36 2.87 -9.54
C LYS A 246 -2.63 1.96 -10.73
N THR A 247 -3.46 0.93 -10.57
CA THR A 247 -3.80 -0.02 -11.63
C THR A 247 -4.49 0.66 -12.81
N ILE A 248 -5.53 1.47 -12.57
CA ILE A 248 -6.21 2.19 -13.66
C ILE A 248 -5.28 3.21 -14.33
N THR A 249 -4.43 3.89 -13.57
CA THR A 249 -3.42 4.81 -14.12
C THR A 249 -2.48 4.07 -15.07
N THR A 250 -2.05 2.85 -14.75
CA THR A 250 -1.19 2.05 -15.65
C THR A 250 -1.88 1.56 -16.93
N LEU A 251 -3.20 1.68 -17.01
CA LEU A 251 -3.96 1.44 -18.25
C LEU A 251 -4.07 2.71 -19.11
N ILE A 252 -3.65 3.88 -18.61
CA ILE A 252 -3.61 5.17 -19.33
C ILE A 252 -2.15 5.56 -19.66
N SER A 253 -1.27 5.41 -18.69
CA SER A 253 0.16 5.72 -18.77
C SER A 253 1.00 4.45 -18.59
N PRO A 254 2.09 4.24 -19.35
CA PRO A 254 2.79 2.95 -19.36
C PRO A 254 3.37 2.54 -18.01
N THR A 255 3.82 3.53 -17.24
CA THR A 255 4.32 3.36 -15.88
C THR A 255 3.85 4.49 -15.00
N ILE A 256 3.98 4.33 -13.68
CA ILE A 256 3.71 5.40 -12.71
C ILE A 256 4.69 6.57 -12.89
N ASN A 257 5.95 6.29 -13.24
CA ASN A 257 6.93 7.34 -13.51
C ASN A 257 6.54 8.15 -14.76
N ASP A 258 6.04 7.48 -15.80
CA ASP A 258 5.51 8.17 -16.98
C ASP A 258 4.30 9.01 -16.61
N ALA A 259 3.37 8.48 -15.80
CA ALA A 259 2.20 9.22 -15.33
C ALA A 259 2.59 10.50 -14.56
N GLU A 260 3.66 10.47 -13.76
CA GLU A 260 4.15 11.66 -13.04
C GLU A 260 4.74 12.72 -13.97
N VAL A 261 5.36 12.32 -15.07
CA VAL A 261 5.84 13.27 -16.10
C VAL A 261 4.67 13.75 -16.97
N GLU A 262 3.71 12.88 -17.25
CA GLU A 262 2.58 13.13 -18.11
C GLU A 262 1.47 13.95 -17.45
N ARG A 263 1.38 14.00 -16.11
CA ARG A 263 0.37 14.77 -15.38
C ARG A 263 0.40 16.27 -15.67
N PHE A 264 1.54 16.79 -16.14
CA PHE A 264 1.70 18.19 -16.52
C PHE A 264 1.45 18.45 -18.02
N LYS A 265 1.09 17.41 -18.78
CA LYS A 265 0.83 17.51 -20.22
C LYS A 265 -0.67 17.55 -20.49
N SER A 266 -1.03 18.28 -21.54
CA SER A 266 -2.39 18.26 -22.06
C SER A 266 -2.73 16.91 -22.70
N ARG A 267 -4.01 16.53 -22.68
CA ARG A 267 -4.52 15.23 -23.17
C ARG A 267 -4.12 14.91 -24.61
N ASP A 268 -4.00 15.90 -25.48
CA ASP A 268 -3.62 15.72 -26.88
C ASP A 268 -2.23 15.07 -27.05
N LYS A 269 -1.30 15.29 -26.10
CA LYS A 269 0.03 14.69 -26.10
C LYS A 269 0.04 13.18 -25.88
N PHE A 270 -1.05 12.61 -25.38
CA PHE A 270 -1.18 11.17 -25.19
C PHE A 270 -1.48 10.43 -26.51
N LYS A 271 -1.83 11.15 -27.59
CA LYS A 271 -2.06 10.57 -28.93
C LYS A 271 -0.79 10.12 -29.65
N GLU A 272 0.36 10.63 -29.22
CA GLU A 272 1.64 10.47 -29.94
C GLU A 272 2.26 9.08 -29.78
N ARG A 273 1.83 8.29 -28.78
CA ARG A 273 2.31 6.92 -28.53
C ARG A 273 1.22 6.04 -27.97
N ASP A 274 1.15 4.83 -28.48
CA ASP A 274 0.32 3.75 -27.95
C ASP A 274 1.21 2.65 -27.37
N TYR A 275 0.76 2.04 -26.29
CA TYR A 275 1.45 0.95 -25.60
C TYR A 275 0.46 -0.19 -25.38
N ASP A 276 0.95 -1.41 -25.53
CA ASP A 276 0.10 -2.60 -25.55
C ASP A 276 -0.74 -2.78 -24.28
N ALA A 277 -0.24 -2.32 -23.13
CA ALA A 277 -0.93 -2.37 -21.84
C ALA A 277 -1.82 -1.14 -21.55
N THR A 278 -1.65 -0.02 -22.27
CA THR A 278 -2.35 1.24 -21.97
C THR A 278 -3.67 1.36 -22.73
N ILE A 279 -4.57 0.40 -22.51
CA ILE A 279 -5.84 0.27 -23.24
C ILE A 279 -6.76 1.49 -23.16
N PHE A 280 -6.62 2.31 -22.11
CA PHE A 280 -7.41 3.51 -21.87
C PHE A 280 -6.73 4.82 -22.29
N ARG A 281 -5.48 4.75 -22.77
CA ARG A 281 -4.71 5.94 -23.17
C ARG A 281 -5.42 6.77 -24.23
N SER A 282 -5.92 6.12 -25.27
CA SER A 282 -6.66 6.80 -26.35
C SER A 282 -7.99 7.39 -25.86
N ALA A 283 -8.71 6.70 -24.97
CA ALA A 283 -9.95 7.23 -24.39
C ALA A 283 -9.67 8.50 -23.58
N TYR A 284 -8.66 8.45 -22.70
CA TYR A 284 -8.20 9.60 -21.92
C TYR A 284 -7.76 10.77 -22.81
N ALA A 285 -6.91 10.50 -23.82
CA ALA A 285 -6.39 11.49 -24.76
C ALA A 285 -7.48 12.24 -25.55
N ASN A 286 -8.66 11.64 -25.68
CA ASN A 286 -9.81 12.20 -26.41
C ASN A 286 -10.92 12.74 -25.48
N GLY A 287 -10.66 12.88 -24.17
CA GLY A 287 -11.67 13.39 -23.24
C GLY A 287 -12.78 12.40 -22.89
N LYS A 288 -12.62 11.11 -23.21
CA LYS A 288 -13.68 10.09 -23.12
C LYS A 288 -13.57 9.25 -21.85
N ASP A 289 -13.47 9.90 -20.70
CA ASP A 289 -13.30 9.23 -19.38
C ASP A 289 -14.47 8.29 -19.06
N TYR A 290 -15.67 8.61 -19.55
CA TYR A 290 -16.84 7.75 -19.41
C TYR A 290 -16.64 6.35 -20.04
N ILE A 291 -15.80 6.22 -21.08
CA ILE A 291 -15.48 4.92 -21.69
C ILE A 291 -14.67 4.09 -20.70
N ILE A 292 -13.69 4.70 -20.04
CA ILE A 292 -12.85 4.05 -19.03
C ILE A 292 -13.72 3.51 -17.90
N TYR A 293 -14.57 4.38 -17.35
CA TYR A 293 -15.55 4.03 -16.33
C TYR A 293 -16.46 2.88 -16.78
N LYS A 294 -17.13 3.03 -17.93
CA LYS A 294 -18.10 2.04 -18.42
C LYS A 294 -17.45 0.71 -18.79
N THR A 295 -16.22 0.70 -19.29
CA THR A 295 -15.48 -0.54 -19.55
C THR A 295 -15.24 -1.29 -18.25
N ILE A 296 -14.72 -0.63 -17.22
CA ILE A 296 -14.44 -1.26 -15.92
C ILE A 296 -15.75 -1.75 -15.30
N GLU A 297 -16.79 -0.90 -15.27
CA GLU A 297 -18.10 -1.26 -14.75
C GLU A 297 -18.70 -2.47 -15.48
N ASN A 298 -18.74 -2.46 -16.82
CA ASN A 298 -19.33 -3.53 -17.61
C ASN A 298 -18.55 -4.84 -17.47
N PHE A 299 -17.22 -4.77 -17.48
CA PHE A 299 -16.37 -5.95 -17.36
C PHE A 299 -16.54 -6.61 -16.00
N PHE A 300 -16.45 -5.86 -14.91
CA PHE A 300 -16.60 -6.46 -13.57
C PHE A 300 -18.05 -6.87 -13.26
N ASN A 301 -19.05 -6.23 -13.88
CA ASN A 301 -20.41 -6.76 -13.86
C ASN A 301 -20.53 -8.10 -14.57
N ALA A 302 -19.89 -8.26 -15.73
CA ALA A 302 -19.85 -9.55 -16.42
C ALA A 302 -19.11 -10.62 -15.60
N VAL A 303 -18.00 -10.27 -14.93
CA VAL A 303 -17.32 -11.15 -13.98
C VAL A 303 -18.29 -11.59 -12.88
N ARG A 304 -19.01 -10.64 -12.26
CA ARG A 304 -20.00 -10.94 -11.22
C ARG A 304 -21.09 -11.91 -11.70
N ASP A 305 -21.52 -11.81 -12.96
CA ASP A 305 -22.57 -12.68 -13.52
C ASP A 305 -22.09 -14.06 -13.93
N VAL A 306 -20.87 -14.16 -14.45
CA VAL A 306 -20.36 -15.39 -15.08
C VAL A 306 -19.79 -16.34 -14.05
N PHE A 307 -19.02 -15.81 -13.10
CA PHE A 307 -18.32 -16.63 -12.13
C PHE A 307 -19.19 -16.81 -10.89
N VAL A 308 -20.04 -17.83 -10.93
CA VAL A 308 -20.98 -18.18 -9.86
C VAL A 308 -20.72 -19.59 -9.33
N ASP A 309 -21.05 -19.83 -8.06
CA ASP A 309 -21.06 -21.17 -7.47
C ASP A 309 -22.24 -22.02 -7.97
N VAL A 310 -22.33 -23.26 -7.49
CA VAL A 310 -23.42 -24.19 -7.84
C VAL A 310 -24.82 -23.69 -7.44
N ASN A 311 -24.90 -22.73 -6.51
CA ASN A 311 -26.14 -22.14 -6.04
C ASN A 311 -26.46 -20.81 -6.74
N GLY A 312 -25.61 -20.35 -7.67
CA GLY A 312 -25.76 -19.07 -8.37
C GLY A 312 -25.23 -17.86 -7.58
N ASN A 313 -24.52 -18.06 -6.48
CA ASN A 313 -23.87 -16.98 -5.75
C ASN A 313 -22.60 -16.55 -6.48
N SER A 314 -22.41 -15.24 -6.67
CA SER A 314 -21.23 -14.73 -7.36
C SER A 314 -19.97 -14.90 -6.51
N TYR A 315 -18.91 -15.47 -7.09
CA TYR A 315 -17.56 -15.46 -6.50
C TYR A 315 -16.96 -14.06 -6.42
N TRP A 316 -17.54 -13.08 -7.11
CA TRP A 316 -17.14 -11.69 -6.96
C TRP A 316 -17.71 -11.09 -5.67
N ASP A 317 -18.96 -11.36 -5.32
CA ASP A 317 -19.63 -10.68 -4.20
C ASP A 317 -19.11 -11.17 -2.85
N LEU A 318 -18.84 -10.23 -1.95
CA LEU A 318 -18.28 -10.54 -0.63
C LEU A 318 -19.33 -11.21 0.27
N ASP A 319 -18.88 -12.14 1.12
CA ASP A 319 -19.68 -12.88 2.09
C ASP A 319 -20.85 -13.72 1.49
N THR A 320 -20.86 -13.95 0.17
CA THR A 320 -21.83 -14.84 -0.52
C THR A 320 -21.27 -16.23 -0.85
N THR A 321 -19.95 -16.34 -0.97
CA THR A 321 -19.22 -17.57 -1.25
C THR A 321 -18.04 -17.72 -0.28
N PRO A 322 -17.42 -18.92 -0.14
CA PRO A 322 -16.18 -19.07 0.60
C PRO A 322 -15.08 -18.14 0.07
N ASP A 323 -14.13 -17.80 0.94
CA ASP A 323 -13.03 -16.90 0.56
C ASP A 323 -12.26 -17.44 -0.64
N ASN A 324 -12.14 -16.61 -1.68
CA ASN A 324 -11.59 -17.01 -2.96
C ASN A 324 -10.73 -15.89 -3.56
N ALA A 325 -10.00 -16.20 -4.63
CA ALA A 325 -9.07 -15.27 -5.25
C ALA A 325 -9.71 -13.93 -5.69
N PHE A 326 -10.99 -13.92 -6.10
CA PHE A 326 -11.70 -12.70 -6.51
C PHE A 326 -12.09 -11.79 -5.34
N HIS A 327 -12.20 -12.33 -4.13
CA HIS A 327 -12.34 -11.53 -2.91
C HIS A 327 -11.06 -10.80 -2.53
N ARG A 328 -9.92 -11.06 -3.19
CA ARG A 328 -8.62 -10.48 -2.84
C ARG A 328 -8.06 -9.61 -3.96
N THR A 329 -7.04 -8.82 -3.62
CA THR A 329 -6.30 -7.99 -4.60
C THR A 329 -5.75 -8.81 -5.76
N ILE A 330 -5.40 -10.08 -5.54
CA ILE A 330 -4.89 -10.94 -6.61
C ILE A 330 -5.90 -11.15 -7.74
N GLY A 331 -7.18 -11.35 -7.41
CA GLY A 331 -8.25 -11.55 -8.39
C GLY A 331 -8.53 -10.28 -9.18
N PHE A 332 -8.58 -9.13 -8.51
CA PHE A 332 -8.71 -7.85 -9.20
C PHE A 332 -7.56 -7.62 -10.20
N LEU A 333 -6.31 -7.84 -9.78
CA LEU A 333 -5.15 -7.65 -10.66
C LEU A 333 -5.14 -8.66 -11.83
N ALA A 334 -5.52 -9.92 -11.57
CA ALA A 334 -5.61 -10.93 -12.62
C ALA A 334 -6.68 -10.56 -13.65
N LEU A 335 -7.88 -10.20 -13.19
CA LEU A 335 -9.00 -9.79 -14.03
C LEU A 335 -8.68 -8.53 -14.85
N ILE A 336 -7.99 -7.54 -14.29
CA ILE A 336 -7.52 -6.37 -15.05
C ILE A 336 -6.53 -6.79 -16.14
N LYS A 337 -5.60 -7.72 -15.86
CA LYS A 337 -4.68 -8.23 -16.87
C LYS A 337 -5.42 -9.02 -17.96
N THR A 338 -6.46 -9.77 -17.61
CA THR A 338 -7.34 -10.47 -18.56
C THR A 338 -8.16 -9.49 -19.41
N LEU A 339 -8.57 -8.35 -18.85
CA LEU A 339 -9.30 -7.31 -19.57
C LEU A 339 -8.47 -6.74 -20.74
N VAL A 340 -7.14 -6.62 -20.62
CA VAL A 340 -6.29 -6.00 -21.66
C VAL A 340 -6.46 -6.63 -23.05
N PRO A 341 -6.29 -7.95 -23.26
CA PRO A 341 -6.54 -8.58 -24.56
C PRO A 341 -8.02 -8.55 -24.98
N ILE A 342 -8.95 -8.78 -24.04
CA ILE A 342 -10.40 -8.78 -24.35
C ILE A 342 -10.86 -7.39 -24.83
N TYR A 343 -10.36 -6.32 -24.21
CA TYR A 343 -10.66 -4.95 -24.60
C TYR A 343 -10.21 -4.65 -26.03
N LYS A 344 -9.04 -5.14 -26.46
CA LYS A 344 -8.56 -4.94 -27.84
C LYS A 344 -9.50 -5.60 -28.85
N GLU A 345 -10.01 -6.79 -28.55
CA GLU A 345 -11.02 -7.44 -29.37
C GLU A 345 -12.35 -6.68 -29.36
N GLY A 346 -12.78 -6.19 -28.20
CA GLY A 346 -13.97 -5.35 -28.06
C GLY A 346 -13.87 -4.07 -28.88
N MET A 347 -12.70 -3.41 -28.89
CA MET A 347 -12.45 -2.23 -29.72
C MET A 347 -12.49 -2.54 -31.22
N LYS A 348 -11.97 -3.70 -31.67
CA LYS A 348 -12.10 -4.14 -33.07
C LYS A 348 -13.56 -4.34 -33.47
N ARG A 349 -14.36 -4.94 -32.57
CA ARG A 349 -15.80 -5.17 -32.76
C ARG A 349 -16.68 -3.95 -32.48
N LYS A 350 -16.09 -2.88 -31.93
CA LYS A 350 -16.79 -1.68 -31.42
C LYS A 350 -17.85 -2.01 -30.37
N ASP A 351 -17.60 -3.01 -29.55
CA ASP A 351 -18.49 -3.45 -28.48
C ASP A 351 -17.70 -3.63 -27.19
N LEU A 352 -18.09 -2.87 -26.17
CA LEU A 352 -17.56 -2.92 -24.80
C LEU A 352 -18.71 -3.03 -23.79
N SER A 353 -19.83 -3.64 -24.22
CA SER A 353 -21.00 -3.89 -23.40
C SER A 353 -20.74 -5.00 -22.38
N ARG A 354 -21.56 -5.02 -21.31
CA ARG A 354 -21.57 -6.13 -20.35
C ARG A 354 -21.82 -7.47 -21.04
N GLU A 355 -22.70 -7.50 -22.04
CA GLU A 355 -23.02 -8.73 -22.77
C GLU A 355 -21.83 -9.25 -23.58
N PHE A 356 -21.09 -8.37 -24.24
CA PHE A 356 -19.85 -8.72 -24.92
C PHE A 356 -18.85 -9.37 -23.95
N PHE A 357 -18.59 -8.75 -22.80
CA PHE A 357 -17.68 -9.32 -21.80
C PHE A 357 -18.21 -10.64 -21.23
N ARG A 358 -19.53 -10.76 -21.05
CA ARG A 358 -20.18 -11.98 -20.55
C ARG A 358 -19.96 -13.16 -21.52
N GLN A 359 -20.12 -12.94 -22.82
CA GLN A 359 -19.88 -13.95 -23.85
C GLN A 359 -18.41 -14.36 -23.94
N TYR A 360 -17.48 -13.44 -23.76
CA TYR A 360 -16.05 -13.77 -23.71
C TYR A 360 -15.72 -14.59 -22.46
N LEU A 361 -16.22 -14.19 -21.30
CA LEU A 361 -15.91 -14.83 -20.03
C LEU A 361 -16.65 -16.16 -19.83
N SER A 362 -17.78 -16.40 -20.53
CA SER A 362 -18.61 -17.60 -20.31
C SER A 362 -17.87 -18.91 -20.55
N ASN A 363 -16.87 -18.93 -21.44
CA ASN A 363 -16.04 -20.11 -21.67
C ASN A 363 -15.20 -20.47 -20.43
N ALA A 364 -14.87 -19.48 -19.60
CA ALA A 364 -14.15 -19.65 -18.34
C ALA A 364 -15.08 -19.83 -17.12
N ALA A 365 -16.40 -19.89 -17.28
CA ALA A 365 -17.35 -19.98 -16.16
C ALA A 365 -17.08 -21.17 -15.22
N GLY A 366 -16.55 -22.28 -15.76
CA GLY A 366 -16.20 -23.49 -15.02
C GLY A 366 -14.87 -23.44 -14.28
N ILE A 367 -14.17 -22.29 -14.23
CA ILE A 367 -12.89 -22.17 -13.54
C ILE A 367 -13.04 -22.50 -12.05
N LYS A 368 -12.16 -23.37 -11.54
CA LYS A 368 -12.17 -23.74 -10.13
C LYS A 368 -11.32 -22.75 -9.34
N LEU A 369 -11.98 -21.81 -8.65
CA LEU A 369 -11.29 -20.86 -7.76
C LEU A 369 -10.87 -21.50 -6.43
N LEU A 370 -11.57 -22.56 -6.01
CA LEU A 370 -11.38 -23.27 -4.75
C LEU A 370 -10.95 -24.72 -5.00
N ASN A 371 -10.13 -25.26 -4.10
CA ASN A 371 -9.81 -26.68 -4.03
C ASN A 371 -10.93 -27.47 -3.31
N GLU A 372 -10.78 -28.79 -3.22
CA GLU A 372 -11.75 -29.68 -2.56
C GLU A 372 -11.90 -29.41 -1.05
N ASN A 373 -10.92 -28.74 -0.44
CA ASN A 373 -10.93 -28.34 0.97
C ASN A 373 -11.53 -26.93 1.19
N GLY A 374 -11.97 -26.25 0.12
CA GLY A 374 -12.52 -24.89 0.20
C GLY A 374 -11.48 -23.77 0.28
N GLU A 375 -10.20 -24.05 -0.01
CA GLU A 375 -9.13 -23.06 -0.03
C GLU A 375 -8.87 -22.57 -1.46
N SER A 376 -8.33 -21.34 -1.62
CA SER A 376 -7.99 -20.77 -2.93
C SER A 376 -6.97 -21.63 -3.70
N ASN A 377 -7.25 -21.95 -4.96
CA ASN A 377 -6.31 -22.62 -5.89
C ASN A 377 -5.13 -21.71 -6.34
N TYR A 378 -5.18 -20.45 -5.93
CA TYR A 378 -4.24 -19.40 -6.32
C TYR A 378 -3.56 -18.82 -5.09
N GLU A 379 -2.24 -18.84 -5.11
CA GLU A 379 -1.41 -18.21 -4.08
C GLU A 379 -1.62 -16.69 -4.04
N TYR A 380 -1.58 -16.11 -2.86
CA TYR A 380 -1.71 -14.65 -2.67
C TYR A 380 -0.39 -13.91 -2.98
N SER A 381 0.10 -14.08 -4.20
CA SER A 381 1.36 -13.55 -4.69
C SER A 381 1.27 -13.10 -6.15
N SER A 382 2.30 -12.43 -6.65
CA SER A 382 2.43 -12.07 -8.08
C SER A 382 2.36 -13.30 -9.00
N VAL A 383 2.79 -14.47 -8.51
CA VAL A 383 2.73 -15.74 -9.23
C VAL A 383 1.26 -16.17 -9.38
N GLY A 384 0.49 -16.10 -8.30
CA GLY A 384 -0.95 -16.40 -8.33
C GLY A 384 -1.75 -15.47 -9.23
N VAL A 385 -1.41 -14.17 -9.27
CA VAL A 385 -2.01 -13.21 -10.22
C VAL A 385 -1.81 -13.66 -11.66
N ASN A 386 -0.58 -14.04 -12.02
CA ASN A 386 -0.28 -14.47 -13.39
C ASN A 386 -0.94 -15.80 -13.72
N LYS A 387 -0.88 -16.77 -12.79
CA LYS A 387 -1.54 -18.08 -12.96
C LYS A 387 -3.04 -17.95 -13.17
N LEU A 388 -3.74 -17.18 -12.34
CA LEU A 388 -5.18 -16.94 -12.49
C LEU A 388 -5.51 -16.26 -13.82
N LYS A 389 -4.74 -15.26 -14.21
CA LYS A 389 -4.88 -14.59 -15.51
C LYS A 389 -4.67 -15.59 -16.66
N ASP A 390 -3.62 -16.41 -16.61
CA ASP A 390 -3.31 -17.39 -17.65
C ASP A 390 -4.39 -18.48 -17.73
N ASP A 391 -4.87 -18.99 -16.59
CA ASP A 391 -5.95 -19.98 -16.53
C ASP A 391 -7.25 -19.43 -17.14
N ILE A 392 -7.62 -18.18 -16.83
CA ILE A 392 -8.80 -17.54 -17.44
C ILE A 392 -8.57 -17.37 -18.95
N LEU A 393 -7.40 -16.84 -19.37
CA LEU A 393 -7.11 -16.59 -20.78
C LEU A 393 -7.05 -17.88 -21.63
N ASN A 394 -6.58 -18.99 -21.07
CA ASN A 394 -6.53 -20.28 -21.76
C ASN A 394 -7.92 -20.90 -21.97
N LEU A 395 -8.92 -20.45 -21.20
CA LEU A 395 -10.29 -20.94 -21.29
C LEU A 395 -11.16 -20.10 -22.23
N ILE A 396 -10.75 -18.90 -22.63
CA ILE A 396 -11.60 -17.97 -23.42
C ILE A 396 -11.27 -17.89 -24.91
#